data_AF-A0A843X283-F1
#
_entry.id   AF-A0A843X283-F1
#
_cell.length_a   1.000
_cell.length_b   1.000
_cell.length_c   1.000
_cell.angle_alpha   90.00
_cell.angle_beta   90.00
_cell.angle_gamma   90.00
#
_symmetry.space_group_name_H-M   'P 1'
#
loop_
_entity.id
_entity.type
_entity.pdbx_description
1 polymer ?
#
loop_
_entity_poly.entity_id
_entity_poly.type
_entity_poly.pdbx_seq_one_letter_code
_entity_poly.pdbx_strand_id
1 'polypeptide(L)' 'MQGLVQAMQMQAHTQAALQAQLEAQIRIMKQRVERADVWWVSLLHTRFEDGAIDVAWDEFVRLFRAKFIPEHIQDRME' A
#
# COMPACT_ATOMS: atom_id res chain seq x y z
N MET A 1 28.26 -34.18 13.03
CA MET A 1 28.44 -32.71 13.11
C MET A 1 28.09 -31.98 11.80
N GLN A 2 28.55 -32.42 10.62
CA GLN A 2 28.27 -31.73 9.35
C GLN A 2 26.77 -31.56 8.99
N GLY A 3 25.94 -32.57 9.24
CA GLY A 3 24.49 -32.47 8.95
C GLY A 3 23.74 -31.44 9.79
N LEU A 4 24.14 -31.24 11.06
CA LEU A 4 23.57 -30.20 11.93
C LEU A 4 23.96 -28.80 11.44
N VAL A 5 25.21 -28.62 11.01
CA VAL A 5 25.69 -27.36 10.44
C VAL A 5 24.91 -27.02 9.16
N GLN A 6 24.69 -28.00 8.28
CA GLN A 6 23.89 -27.81 7.06
C GLN A 6 22.43 -27.46 7.36
N ALA A 7 21.81 -28.12 8.36
CA ALA A 7 20.46 -27.81 8.79
C ALA A 7 20.34 -26.37 9.33
N MET A 8 21.29 -25.94 10.16
CA MET A 8 21.33 -24.57 10.69
C MET A 8 21.54 -23.54 9.60
N GLN A 9 22.41 -23.81 8.61
CA GLN A 9 22.63 -22.93 7.46
C GLN A 9 21.35 -22.78 6.63
N MET A 10 20.67 -23.89 6.33
CA MET A 10 19.42 -23.88 5.58
C MET A 10 18.31 -23.15 6.34
N GLN A 11 18.23 -23.33 7.66
CA GLN A 11 17.31 -22.58 8.51
C GLN A 11 17.61 -21.07 8.49
N ALA A 12 18.88 -20.67 8.60
CA ALA A 12 19.29 -19.27 8.56
C ALA A 12 18.95 -18.61 7.21
N HIS A 13 19.19 -19.31 6.10
CA HIS A 13 18.81 -18.82 4.77
C HIS A 13 17.30 -18.65 4.62
N THR A 14 16.52 -19.61 5.12
CA THR A 14 15.06 -19.56 5.09
C THR A 14 14.55 -18.38 5.92
N GLN A 15 15.12 -18.17 7.10
CA GLN A 15 14.77 -17.05 7.97
C GLN A 15 15.12 -15.70 7.34
N ALA A 16 16.30 -15.58 6.72
CA ALA A 16 16.72 -14.37 6.01
C ALA A 16 15.80 -14.06 4.82
N ALA A 17 15.38 -15.08 4.06
CA ALA A 17 14.46 -14.91 2.94
C ALA A 17 13.08 -14.40 3.42
N LEU A 18 12.54 -14.98 4.50
CA LEU A 18 11.28 -14.54 5.09
C LEU A 18 11.36 -13.10 5.62
N GLN A 19 12.47 -12.75 6.28
CA GLN A 19 12.69 -11.38 6.76
C GLN A 19 12.77 -10.39 5.59
N ALA A 20 13.53 -10.70 4.55
CA ALA A 20 13.62 -9.86 3.35
C ALA A 20 12.26 -9.67 2.67
N GLN A 21 11.45 -10.74 2.61
CA GLN A 21 10.10 -10.66 2.07
C GLN A 21 9.19 -9.75 2.92
N LEU A 22 9.28 -9.85 4.25
CA LEU A 22 8.51 -8.98 5.14
C LEU A 22 8.92 -7.52 5.00
N GLU A 23 10.23 -7.23 4.96
CA GLU A 23 10.76 -5.88 4.75
C GLU A 23 10.31 -5.30 3.41
N ALA A 24 10.30 -6.12 2.35
CA ALA A 24 9.79 -5.71 1.05
C ALA A 24 8.29 -5.38 1.10
N GLN A 25 7.48 -6.19 1.79
CA GLN A 25 6.05 -5.91 1.97
C GLN A 25 5.81 -4.63 2.77
N ILE A 26 6.55 -4.40 3.86
CA ILE A 26 6.47 -3.17 4.64
C ILE A 26 6.86 -1.96 3.78
N ARG A 27 7.91 -2.07 2.96
CA ARG A 27 8.33 -1.01 2.05
C ARG A 27 7.25 -0.68 1.02
N ILE A 28 6.67 -1.70 0.39
CA ILE A 28 5.56 -1.51 -0.56
C ILE A 28 4.37 -0.82 0.12
N MET A 29 4.03 -1.22 1.34
CA MET A 29 2.95 -0.61 2.10
C MET A 29 3.21 0.88 2.35
N LYS A 30 4.43 1.23 2.82
CA LYS A 30 4.82 2.62 3.05
C LYS A 30 4.72 3.47 1.79
N GLN A 31 5.25 2.97 0.67
CA GLN A 31 5.17 3.67 -0.61
C GLN A 31 3.73 3.89 -1.09
N ARG A 32 2.83 2.95 -0.83
CA ARG A 32 1.41 3.10 -1.17
C ARG A 32 0.74 4.20 -0.34
N VAL A 33 1.05 4.27 0.96
CA VAL A 33 0.56 5.33 1.84
C VAL A 33 1.07 6.69 1.38
N GLU A 34 2.39 6.83 1.17
CA GLU A 34 2.99 8.08 0.69
C GLU A 34 2.38 8.55 -0.64
N ARG A 35 2.13 7.62 -1.57
CA ARG A 35 1.46 7.94 -2.84
C ARG A 35 0.00 8.36 -2.66
N ALA A 36 -0.70 7.78 -1.69
CA ALA A 36 -2.07 8.18 -1.37
C ALA A 36 -2.10 9.59 -0.77
N ASP A 37 -1.17 9.91 0.14
CA ASP A 37 -1.05 11.24 0.75
C ASP A 37 -0.76 12.32 -0.30
N VAL A 38 0.24 12.08 -1.17
CA VAL A 38 0.59 13.00 -2.26
C VAL A 38 -0.58 13.21 -3.22
N TRP A 39 -1.27 12.13 -3.59
CA TRP A 39 -2.46 12.21 -4.44
C TRP A 39 -3.55 13.06 -3.79
N TRP A 40 -3.83 12.84 -2.50
CA TRP A 40 -4.89 13.53 -1.79
C TRP A 40 -4.62 15.03 -1.71
N VAL A 41 -3.41 15.43 -1.30
CA VAL A 41 -3.01 16.84 -1.24
C VAL A 41 -3.07 17.50 -2.63
N SER A 42 -2.60 16.81 -3.67
CA SER A 42 -2.68 17.33 -5.04
C SER A 42 -4.13 17.49 -5.53
N LEU A 43 -4.99 16.53 -5.20
CA LEU A 43 -6.41 16.58 -5.55
C LEU A 43 -7.11 17.75 -4.86
N LEU A 44 -6.84 17.96 -3.57
CA LEU A 44 -7.36 19.10 -2.81
C LEU A 44 -6.97 20.43 -3.45
N HIS A 45 -5.70 20.62 -3.83
CA HIS A 45 -5.26 21.88 -4.43
C HIS A 45 -5.76 22.12 -5.87
N THR A 46 -6.01 21.05 -6.63
CA THR A 46 -6.32 21.18 -8.07
C THR A 46 -7.81 21.14 -8.40
N ARG A 47 -8.59 20.37 -7.63
CA ARG A 47 -10.01 20.14 -7.92
C ARG A 47 -10.94 20.92 -7.00
N PHE A 48 -10.48 21.26 -5.81
CA PHE A 48 -11.28 22.00 -4.84
C PHE A 48 -10.61 23.36 -4.61
N GLU A 49 -11.26 24.45 -5.02
CA GLU A 49 -10.73 25.82 -4.85
C GLU A 49 -10.26 26.06 -3.39
N ASP A 50 -9.13 26.76 -3.24
CA ASP A 50 -8.47 27.08 -1.97
C ASP A 50 -8.14 25.89 -1.03
N GLY A 51 -8.04 24.67 -1.56
CA GLY A 51 -7.67 23.50 -0.76
C GLY A 51 -8.76 23.10 0.22
N ALA A 52 -9.98 22.92 -0.30
CA ALA A 52 -11.21 22.71 0.48
C ALA A 52 -11.03 21.85 1.74
N ILE A 53 -11.48 22.42 2.85
CA ILE A 53 -11.35 21.90 4.21
C ILE A 53 -12.49 20.91 4.54
N ASP A 54 -13.54 20.89 3.71
CA ASP A 54 -14.76 20.11 3.93
C ASP A 54 -15.20 19.39 2.64
N VAL A 55 -14.55 18.26 2.34
CA VAL A 55 -14.95 17.38 1.23
C VAL A 55 -15.99 16.39 1.75
N ALA A 56 -17.17 16.37 1.14
CA ALA A 56 -18.23 15.42 1.48
C ALA A 56 -17.73 13.98 1.34
N TRP A 57 -18.12 13.12 2.29
CA TRP A 57 -17.60 11.75 2.39
C TRP A 57 -17.91 10.89 1.16
N ASP A 58 -19.08 11.06 0.56
CA ASP A 58 -19.50 10.38 -0.67
C ASP A 58 -18.64 10.78 -1.86
N GLU A 59 -18.33 12.06 -2.02
CA GLU A 59 -17.44 12.56 -3.06
C GLU A 59 -16.01 12.06 -2.85
N PHE A 60 -15.51 12.04 -1.62
CA PHE A 60 -14.23 11.41 -1.29
C PHE A 60 -14.20 9.93 -1.70
N VAL A 61 -15.19 9.14 -1.27
CA VAL A 61 -15.26 7.70 -1.56
C VAL A 61 -15.31 7.46 -3.06
N ARG A 62 -16.08 8.26 -3.81
CA ARG A 62 -16.17 8.18 -5.27
C ARG A 62 -14.81 8.41 -5.94
N LEU A 63 -14.11 9.47 -5.56
CA LEU A 63 -12.79 9.82 -6.11
C LEU A 63 -11.70 8.82 -5.70
N PHE A 64 -11.73 8.35 -4.46
CA PHE A 64 -10.80 7.33 -3.96
C PHE A 64 -10.96 6.00 -4.70
N ARG A 65 -12.20 5.50 -4.85
CA ARG A 65 -12.49 4.26 -5.58
C ARG A 65 -11.98 4.35 -7.01
N ALA A 66 -12.33 5.42 -7.73
CA ALA A 66 -11.88 5.64 -9.10
C ALA A 66 -10.34 5.66 -9.24
N LYS A 67 -9.61 6.13 -8.23
CA LYS A 67 -8.15 6.23 -8.28
C LYS A 67 -7.42 4.93 -7.94
N PHE A 68 -7.87 4.22 -6.89
CA PHE A 68 -7.09 3.14 -6.28
C PHE A 68 -7.71 1.76 -6.44
N ILE A 69 -9.00 1.67 -6.76
CA ILE A 69 -9.70 0.40 -6.88
C ILE A 69 -9.91 0.11 -8.37
N PRO A 70 -9.42 -1.03 -8.90
CA PRO A 70 -9.69 -1.41 -10.27
C PRO A 70 -11.20 -1.54 -10.56
N GLU A 71 -11.65 -1.14 -11.75
CA GLU A 71 -13.08 -1.14 -12.13
C GLU A 71 -13.77 -2.48 -11.87
N HIS A 72 -13.15 -3.60 -12.28
CA HIS A 72 -13.68 -4.95 -12.07
C HIS A 72 -13.88 -5.35 -10.59
N ILE A 73 -13.28 -4.61 -9.64
CA ILE A 73 -13.50 -4.79 -8.20
C ILE A 73 -14.60 -3.84 -7.71
N GLN A 74 -14.71 -2.64 -8.28
CA GLN A 74 -15.75 -1.66 -7.92
C GLN A 74 -17.15 -2.22 -8.20
N ASP A 75 -17.34 -2.91 -9.33
CA ASP A 75 -18.60 -3.55 -9.73
C ASP A 75 -19.11 -4.59 -8.72
N ARG A 76 -18.26 -5.02 -7.78
CA ARG A 76 -18.58 -6.03 -6.75
C ARG A 76 -18.82 -5.42 -5.36
N MET A 77 -18.77 -4.09 -5.23
CA MET A 77 -18.91 -3.35 -3.97
C MET A 77 -20.28 -2.69 -3.78
N GLU A 78 -21.22 -2.92 -4.72
CA GLU A 78 -22.66 -2.59 -4.60
C GLU A 78 -23.43 -3.69 -3.87
#